data_AF-A0A849R7V5-F1
#
_entry.id   AF-A0A849R7V5-F1
#
_cell.length_a   1.000
_cell.length_b   1.000
_cell.length_c   1.000
_cell.angle_alpha   90.00
_cell.angle_beta   90.00
_cell.angle_gamma   90.00
#
_symmetry.space_group_name_H-M   'P 1'
#
loop_
_entity.id
_entity.type
_entity.pdbx_description
1 polymer ?
#
loop_
_entity_poly.entity_id
_entity_poly.type
_entity_poly.pdbx_seq_one_letter_code
_entity_poly.pdbx_strand_id
1 'polypeptide(L)'
;MKPDSETHKSSIYLRPNPQRLNVSNHTPIKASPRQKLNSPLSKTLKQQIDQLYRQQWISDAAYYKAEARGFIPGYEATDWLEAEQGYVDMLVELFLAVFREDGHMTKTGLQELARAVGVPKPEQIDSKLALIRAIQASGHREPCFKAKADDCCHDRAGCHWDTECRKLVAEWRR
;
A
#
# COMPACT_ATOMS: atom_id res chain seq x y z
N MET A 1 43.92 10.73 48.70
CA MET A 1 44.49 9.50 48.13
C MET A 1 43.64 9.12 46.93
N LYS A 2 44.19 9.15 45.72
CA LYS A 2 43.65 8.42 44.56
C LYS A 2 44.04 6.94 44.70
N PRO A 3 43.36 6.03 43.98
CA PRO A 3 43.95 5.59 42.72
C PRO A 3 42.98 5.51 41.54
N ASP A 4 43.62 5.39 40.38
CA ASP A 4 43.14 5.51 39.01
C ASP A 4 42.51 4.21 38.46
N SER A 5 41.69 4.36 37.40
CA SER A 5 41.50 3.44 36.26
C SER A 5 40.31 3.95 35.43
N GLU A 6 40.52 4.83 34.45
CA GLU A 6 40.84 4.50 33.05
C GLU A 6 40.22 3.19 32.56
N THR A 7 39.28 3.26 31.61
CA THR A 7 39.51 2.80 30.22
C THR A 7 38.34 3.20 29.30
N HIS A 8 38.61 4.19 28.46
CA HIS A 8 37.91 4.49 27.21
C HIS A 8 37.92 3.31 26.24
N LYS A 9 36.81 3.03 25.54
CA LYS A 9 36.89 2.49 24.17
C LYS A 9 35.87 3.17 23.26
N SER A 10 36.40 4.12 22.49
CA SER A 10 35.78 4.76 21.34
C SER A 10 35.91 3.88 20.09
N SER A 11 34.96 4.06 19.17
CA SER A 11 35.17 4.20 17.72
C SER A 11 35.88 3.05 16.98
N ILE A 12 35.09 2.25 16.25
CA ILE A 12 35.53 1.62 15.00
C ILE A 12 34.48 1.94 13.92
N TYR A 13 34.65 3.08 13.26
CA TYR A 13 34.16 3.26 11.90
C TYR A 13 35.25 2.74 10.96
N LEU A 14 34.95 1.68 10.21
CA LEU A 14 35.76 1.25 9.06
C LEU A 14 34.94 1.50 7.79
N ARG A 15 35.26 2.60 7.11
CA ARG A 15 35.05 2.77 5.67
C ARG A 15 36.07 1.93 4.90
N PRO A 16 35.71 1.41 3.72
CA PRO A 16 36.67 1.28 2.63
C PRO A 16 36.55 2.38 1.58
N ASN A 17 37.73 2.71 1.07
CA ASN A 17 38.21 3.79 0.22
C ASN A 17 37.65 3.76 -1.24
N PRO A 18 37.60 4.90 -1.95
CA PRO A 18 37.25 4.99 -3.37
C PRO A 18 38.50 4.98 -4.28
N GLN A 19 38.36 4.44 -5.51
CA GLN A 19 39.05 4.81 -6.78
C GLN A 19 38.65 3.78 -7.86
N ARG A 20 37.79 4.17 -8.83
CA ARG A 20 38.09 4.60 -10.23
C ARG A 20 38.67 3.51 -11.15
N LEU A 21 37.97 3.29 -12.28
CA LEU A 21 38.40 3.19 -13.71
C LEU A 21 37.29 2.42 -14.48
N ASN A 22 36.37 3.06 -15.21
CA ASN A 22 36.42 3.63 -16.57
C ASN A 22 36.16 2.63 -17.72
N VAL A 23 35.43 3.13 -18.72
CA VAL A 23 35.27 2.71 -20.12
C VAL A 23 34.04 1.86 -20.51
N SER A 24 33.23 2.51 -21.34
CA SER A 24 32.08 2.08 -22.13
C SER A 24 32.31 0.83 -22.97
N ASN A 25 31.26 0.03 -23.13
CA ASN A 25 31.02 -0.75 -24.34
C ASN A 25 29.51 -0.78 -24.64
N HIS A 26 29.11 -0.06 -25.69
CA HIS A 26 27.80 -0.21 -26.32
C HIS A 26 27.79 -1.52 -27.13
N THR A 27 26.86 -2.41 -26.83
CA THR A 27 26.40 -3.44 -27.76
C THR A 27 24.86 -3.48 -27.75
N PRO A 28 24.19 -3.53 -28.92
CA PRO A 28 22.74 -3.54 -29.00
C PRO A 28 22.25 -4.99 -29.15
N ILE A 29 21.67 -5.59 -28.10
CA ILE A 29 21.08 -6.93 -28.19
C ILE A 29 19.77 -7.04 -27.38
N LYS A 30 18.67 -7.00 -28.14
CA LYS A 30 17.45 -7.84 -28.10
C LYS A 30 16.49 -7.71 -26.90
N ALA A 31 15.22 -7.46 -27.25
CA ALA A 31 14.06 -7.55 -26.39
C ALA A 31 14.03 -8.89 -25.65
N SER A 32 14.11 -8.81 -24.31
CA SER A 32 14.10 -9.96 -23.42
C SER A 32 12.67 -10.48 -23.22
N PRO A 33 12.45 -11.80 -23.09
CA PRO A 33 11.13 -12.37 -22.83
C PRO A 33 10.59 -11.90 -21.48
N ARG A 34 9.34 -11.47 -21.47
CA ARG A 34 8.57 -11.05 -20.28
C ARG A 34 8.66 -12.12 -19.18
N GLN A 35 9.54 -11.91 -18.20
CA GLN A 35 9.67 -12.80 -17.05
C GLN A 35 8.36 -12.73 -16.26
N LYS A 36 7.66 -13.88 -16.15
CA LYS A 36 6.46 -14.02 -15.32
C LYS A 36 6.87 -13.77 -13.86
N LEU A 37 6.25 -12.75 -13.26
CA LEU A 37 6.54 -12.26 -11.91
C LEU A 37 6.12 -13.28 -10.84
N ASN A 38 6.96 -14.29 -10.60
CA ASN A 38 6.85 -15.19 -9.44
C ASN A 38 7.54 -14.55 -8.21
N SER A 39 7.21 -13.30 -7.89
CA SER A 39 7.76 -12.57 -6.74
C SER A 39 7.14 -13.04 -5.41
N PRO A 40 7.91 -13.17 -4.30
CA PRO A 40 7.37 -13.43 -2.96
C PRO A 40 6.27 -12.45 -2.55
N LEU A 41 6.35 -11.20 -3.00
CA LEU A 41 5.37 -10.14 -2.71
C LEU A 41 3.99 -10.44 -3.32
N SER A 42 3.93 -11.08 -4.49
CA SER A 42 2.64 -11.46 -5.10
C SER A 42 1.96 -12.61 -4.37
N LYS A 43 2.73 -13.46 -3.67
CA LYS A 43 2.19 -14.50 -2.78
C LYS A 43 1.63 -13.88 -1.49
N THR A 44 2.33 -12.92 -0.89
CA THR A 44 1.86 -12.20 0.30
C THR A 44 0.55 -11.47 0.01
N LEU A 45 0.48 -10.74 -1.10
CA LEU A 45 -0.77 -10.07 -1.52
C LEU A 45 -1.89 -11.10 -1.71
N LYS A 46 -1.64 -12.21 -2.43
CA LYS A 46 -2.64 -13.27 -2.64
C LYS A 46 -3.13 -13.90 -1.33
N GLN A 47 -2.23 -14.14 -0.38
CA GLN A 47 -2.59 -14.67 0.93
C GLN A 47 -3.42 -13.68 1.73
N GLN A 48 -3.06 -12.39 1.69
CA GLN A 48 -3.83 -11.37 2.39
C GLN A 48 -5.21 -11.14 1.78
N ILE A 49 -5.38 -11.41 0.49
CA ILE A 49 -6.66 -11.36 -0.23
C ILE A 49 -7.59 -12.56 0.14
N ASP A 50 -7.07 -13.59 0.79
CA ASP A 50 -7.88 -14.77 1.16
C ASP A 50 -8.96 -14.44 2.21
N GLN A 51 -10.16 -14.99 2.03
CA GLN A 51 -11.32 -14.66 2.86
C GLN A 51 -11.15 -15.11 4.32
N LEU A 52 -10.48 -16.24 4.56
CA LEU A 52 -10.21 -16.71 5.92
C LEU A 52 -9.21 -15.79 6.62
N TYR A 53 -8.18 -15.35 5.90
CA TYR A 53 -7.21 -14.38 6.41
C TYR A 53 -7.87 -13.04 6.73
N ARG A 54 -8.77 -12.55 5.87
CA ARG A 54 -9.56 -11.33 6.12
C ARG A 54 -10.28 -11.40 7.46
N GLN A 55 -11.08 -12.45 7.67
CA GLN A 55 -11.90 -12.58 8.88
C GLN A 55 -11.04 -12.69 10.14
N GLN A 56 -9.95 -13.44 10.08
CA GLN A 56 -9.02 -13.56 11.19
C GLN A 56 -8.36 -12.22 11.53
N TRP A 57 -7.87 -11.48 10.54
CA TRP A 57 -7.25 -10.18 10.76
C TRP A 57 -8.24 -9.20 11.41
N ILE A 58 -9.47 -9.14 10.90
CA ILE A 58 -10.52 -8.26 11.43
C ILE A 58 -10.89 -8.65 12.85
N SER A 59 -11.07 -9.95 13.14
CA SER A 59 -11.41 -10.41 14.48
C SER A 59 -10.31 -10.08 15.49
N ASP A 60 -9.04 -10.30 15.13
CA ASP A 60 -7.90 -10.02 16.00
C ASP A 60 -7.77 -8.52 16.25
N ALA A 61 -7.89 -7.70 15.19
CA ALA A 61 -7.82 -6.25 15.31
C ALA A 61 -8.98 -5.69 16.16
N ALA A 62 -10.20 -6.19 15.99
CA ALA A 62 -11.35 -5.80 16.80
C ALA A 62 -11.18 -6.23 18.26
N TYR A 63 -10.65 -7.43 18.51
CA TYR A 63 -10.31 -7.91 19.84
C TYR A 63 -9.31 -6.98 20.53
N TYR A 64 -8.20 -6.62 19.87
CA TYR A 64 -7.18 -5.75 20.45
C TYR A 64 -7.68 -4.32 20.67
N LYS A 65 -8.59 -3.82 19.82
CA LYS A 65 -9.29 -2.54 20.07
C LYS A 65 -10.16 -2.59 21.32
N ALA A 66 -10.93 -3.66 21.48
CA ALA A 66 -11.73 -3.88 22.68
C ALA A 66 -10.84 -4.03 23.94
N GLU A 67 -9.74 -4.79 23.85
CA GLU A 67 -8.78 -4.98 24.94
C GLU A 67 -8.14 -3.66 25.38
N ALA A 68 -7.72 -2.82 24.43
CA ALA A 68 -7.09 -1.53 24.71
C ALA A 68 -7.97 -0.59 25.53
N ARG A 69 -9.30 -0.74 25.45
CA ARG A 69 -10.27 0.00 26.28
C ARG A 69 -10.77 -0.79 27.49
N GLY A 70 -10.26 -1.99 27.75
CA GLY A 70 -10.70 -2.85 28.85
C GLY A 70 -12.05 -3.55 28.63
N PHE A 71 -12.37 -3.90 27.38
CA PHE A 71 -13.61 -4.58 26.97
C PHE A 71 -14.90 -3.88 27.41
N ILE A 72 -14.91 -2.53 27.41
CA ILE A 72 -16.14 -1.78 27.71
C ILE A 72 -17.22 -2.19 26.69
N PRO A 73 -18.42 -2.61 27.15
CA PRO A 73 -19.52 -3.03 26.28
C PRO A 73 -20.18 -1.84 25.56
N GLY A 74 -20.87 -2.11 24.47
CA GLY A 74 -21.58 -1.11 23.66
C GLY A 74 -20.74 -0.49 22.52
N TYR A 75 -19.52 -0.99 22.32
CA TYR A 75 -18.59 -0.54 21.27
C TYR A 75 -18.15 -1.69 20.35
N GLU A 76 -18.77 -2.87 20.48
CA GLU A 76 -18.41 -4.08 19.74
C GLU A 76 -18.56 -3.86 18.23
N ALA A 77 -19.66 -3.24 17.81
CA ALA A 77 -19.91 -2.90 16.41
C ALA A 77 -18.91 -1.85 15.90
N THR A 78 -18.56 -0.87 16.72
CA THR A 78 -17.59 0.18 16.37
C THR A 78 -16.20 -0.41 16.16
N ASP A 79 -15.74 -1.29 17.05
CA ASP A 79 -14.44 -1.95 16.88
C ASP A 79 -14.37 -2.78 15.63
N TRP A 80 -15.45 -3.52 15.36
CA TRP A 80 -15.55 -4.33 14.16
C TRP A 80 -15.44 -3.45 12.92
N LEU A 81 -16.22 -2.37 12.83
CA LEU A 81 -16.18 -1.44 11.70
C LEU A 81 -14.82 -0.78 11.54
N GLU A 82 -14.18 -0.35 12.62
CA GLU A 82 -12.84 0.23 12.57
C GLU A 82 -11.77 -0.80 12.17
N ALA A 83 -11.93 -2.06 12.58
CA ALA A 83 -11.05 -3.15 12.15
C ALA A 83 -11.25 -3.46 10.66
N GLU A 84 -12.49 -3.53 10.17
CA GLU A 84 -12.76 -3.69 8.73
C GLU A 84 -12.13 -2.54 7.92
N GLN A 85 -12.25 -1.32 8.42
CA GLN A 85 -11.62 -0.15 7.81
C GLN A 85 -10.09 -0.29 7.76
N GLY A 86 -9.47 -0.64 8.89
CA GLY A 86 -8.02 -0.82 8.98
C GLY A 86 -7.50 -1.92 8.04
N TYR A 87 -8.27 -2.99 7.85
CA TYR A 87 -7.94 -4.05 6.91
C TYR A 87 -7.93 -3.55 5.45
N VAL A 88 -8.94 -2.78 5.05
CA VAL A 88 -9.01 -2.18 3.71
C VAL A 88 -7.83 -1.22 3.48
N ASP A 89 -7.54 -0.37 4.46
CA ASP A 89 -6.42 0.57 4.39
C ASP A 89 -5.08 -0.17 4.22
N MET A 90 -4.84 -1.21 5.02
CA MET A 90 -3.65 -2.05 4.93
C MET A 90 -3.51 -2.71 3.56
N LEU A 91 -4.59 -3.26 2.99
CA LEU A 91 -4.56 -3.83 1.64
C LEU A 91 -4.24 -2.80 0.57
N VAL A 92 -4.85 -1.62 0.65
CA VAL A 92 -4.60 -0.52 -0.28
C VAL A 92 -3.14 -0.06 -0.19
N GLU A 93 -2.60 0.10 1.02
CA GLU A 93 -1.19 0.43 1.23
C GLU A 93 -0.24 -0.62 0.68
N LEU A 94 -0.48 -1.91 0.98
CA LEU A 94 0.35 -2.99 0.47
C LEU A 94 0.32 -3.02 -1.06
N PHE A 95 -0.86 -2.91 -1.65
CA PHE A 95 -1.02 -2.85 -3.09
C PHE A 95 -0.21 -1.69 -3.66
N LEU A 96 -0.39 -0.47 -3.17
CA LEU A 96 0.32 0.70 -3.67
C LEU A 96 1.83 0.60 -3.48
N ALA A 97 2.31 -0.03 -2.40
CA ALA A 97 3.73 -0.28 -2.18
C ALA A 97 4.32 -1.18 -3.27
N VAL A 98 3.67 -2.32 -3.57
CA VAL A 98 4.11 -3.24 -4.62
C VAL A 98 4.11 -2.56 -6.00
N PHE A 99 3.11 -1.72 -6.29
CA PHE A 99 3.00 -1.04 -7.59
C PHE A 99 3.96 0.15 -7.79
N ARG A 100 4.51 0.74 -6.71
CA ARG A 100 5.55 1.77 -6.84
C ARG A 100 6.87 1.20 -7.37
N GLU A 101 7.12 -0.08 -7.14
CA GLU A 101 8.39 -0.74 -7.51
C GLU A 101 8.39 -1.27 -8.96
N ASP A 102 7.28 -1.85 -9.42
CA ASP A 102 7.24 -2.57 -10.71
C ASP A 102 6.68 -1.76 -11.91
N GLY A 103 6.17 -0.56 -11.65
CA GLY A 103 5.66 0.35 -12.67
C GLY A 103 4.29 -0.04 -13.24
N HIS A 104 3.42 0.96 -13.40
CA HIS A 104 2.05 0.96 -13.92
C HIS A 104 1.00 0.07 -13.23
N MET A 105 0.07 0.74 -12.55
CA MET A 105 -1.14 0.14 -12.00
C MET A 105 -2.04 -0.41 -13.12
N THR A 106 -2.22 -1.74 -13.14
CA THR A 106 -3.01 -2.43 -14.16
C THR A 106 -4.49 -2.49 -13.76
N LYS A 107 -5.38 -2.57 -14.75
CA LYS A 107 -6.81 -2.79 -14.50
C LYS A 107 -7.04 -4.11 -13.76
N THR A 108 -6.32 -5.17 -14.14
CA THR A 108 -6.40 -6.47 -13.50
C THR A 108 -6.00 -6.41 -12.03
N GLY A 109 -4.90 -5.73 -11.69
CA GLY A 109 -4.52 -5.54 -10.28
C GLY A 109 -5.58 -4.79 -9.49
N LEU A 110 -6.17 -3.74 -10.06
CA LEU A 110 -7.29 -3.03 -9.42
C LEU A 110 -8.53 -3.91 -9.24
N GLN A 111 -8.84 -4.81 -10.18
CA GLN A 111 -9.94 -5.76 -10.05
C GLN A 111 -9.68 -6.79 -8.95
N GLU A 112 -8.43 -7.27 -8.82
CA GLU A 112 -8.02 -8.16 -7.72
C GLU A 112 -8.12 -7.45 -6.37
N LEU A 113 -7.63 -6.21 -6.25
CA LEU A 113 -7.77 -5.41 -5.04
C LEU A 113 -9.24 -5.14 -4.71
N ALA A 114 -10.04 -4.73 -5.69
CA ALA A 114 -11.48 -4.49 -5.50
C ALA A 114 -12.20 -5.73 -4.99
N ARG A 115 -11.86 -6.92 -5.52
CA ARG A 115 -12.39 -8.20 -5.03
C ARG A 115 -12.03 -8.44 -3.56
N ALA A 116 -10.78 -8.20 -3.19
CA ALA A 116 -10.28 -8.41 -1.84
C ALA A 116 -10.95 -7.50 -0.80
N VAL A 117 -11.19 -6.25 -1.20
CA VAL A 117 -11.87 -5.25 -0.38
C VAL A 117 -13.38 -5.50 -0.29
N GLY A 118 -13.93 -6.41 -1.12
CA GLY A 118 -15.34 -6.81 -1.09
C GLY A 118 -16.24 -6.01 -2.03
N VAL A 119 -15.67 -5.33 -3.03
CA VAL A 119 -16.43 -4.69 -4.09
C VAL A 119 -17.19 -5.77 -4.89
N PRO A 120 -18.50 -5.61 -5.12
CA PRO A 120 -19.26 -6.59 -5.90
C PRO A 120 -18.90 -6.56 -7.38
N LYS A 121 -18.68 -7.73 -7.97
CA LYS A 121 -18.44 -7.96 -9.41
C LYS A 121 -17.39 -7.02 -10.05
N PRO A 122 -16.17 -6.93 -9.50
CA PRO A 122 -15.14 -6.00 -9.98
C PRO A 122 -14.71 -6.29 -11.42
N GLU A 123 -14.85 -7.52 -11.90
CA GLU A 123 -14.59 -7.89 -13.29
C GLU A 123 -15.45 -7.15 -14.32
N GLN A 124 -16.64 -6.69 -13.93
CA GLN A 124 -17.55 -5.94 -14.82
C GLN A 124 -17.21 -4.45 -14.91
N ILE A 125 -16.37 -3.95 -13.99
CA ILE A 125 -15.97 -2.55 -13.99
C ILE A 125 -14.83 -2.37 -15.00
N ASP A 126 -15.12 -1.64 -16.07
CA ASP A 126 -14.24 -1.57 -17.23
C ASP A 126 -13.19 -0.45 -17.15
N SER A 127 -13.45 0.56 -16.33
CA SER A 127 -12.60 1.73 -16.09
C SER A 127 -11.78 1.62 -14.81
N LYS A 128 -10.48 1.96 -14.89
CA LYS A 128 -9.60 2.05 -13.71
C LYS A 128 -10.12 3.04 -12.68
N LEU A 129 -10.64 4.18 -13.13
CA LEU A 129 -11.20 5.21 -12.24
C LEU A 129 -12.43 4.68 -11.49
N ALA A 130 -13.31 3.96 -12.18
CA ALA A 130 -14.49 3.37 -11.56
C ALA A 130 -14.09 2.30 -10.52
N LEU A 131 -13.05 1.50 -10.80
CA LEU A 131 -12.50 0.54 -9.84
C LEU A 131 -11.95 1.22 -8.59
N ILE A 132 -11.15 2.28 -8.76
CA ILE A 132 -10.58 3.01 -7.63
C ILE A 132 -11.69 3.64 -6.78
N ARG A 133 -12.72 4.24 -7.40
CA ARG A 133 -13.88 4.77 -6.68
C ARG A 133 -14.62 3.69 -5.90
N ALA A 134 -14.81 2.51 -6.48
CA ALA A 134 -15.46 1.40 -5.80
C ALA A 134 -14.65 0.88 -4.60
N ILE A 135 -13.31 0.82 -4.74
CA ILE A 135 -12.39 0.49 -3.63
C ILE A 135 -12.46 1.55 -2.51
N GLN A 136 -12.54 2.83 -2.86
CA GLN A 136 -12.66 3.90 -1.86
C GLN A 136 -13.99 3.88 -1.12
N ALA A 137 -15.09 3.65 -1.83
CA ALA A 137 -16.42 3.56 -1.25
C ALA A 137 -16.58 2.38 -0.29
N SER A 138 -15.83 1.30 -0.48
CA SER A 138 -15.86 0.11 0.38
C SER A 138 -15.05 0.27 1.65
N GLY A 139 -14.03 1.13 1.65
CA GLY A 139 -13.31 1.54 2.87
C GLY A 139 -13.86 2.82 3.47
N HIS A 140 -15.17 3.05 3.46
CA HIS A 140 -15.89 4.18 4.13
C HIS A 140 -15.25 5.59 4.07
N ARG A 141 -14.32 5.83 3.15
CA ARG A 141 -13.63 7.10 2.95
C ARG A 141 -14.39 7.88 1.89
N GLU A 142 -14.52 9.19 2.08
CA GLU A 142 -14.98 10.07 1.01
C GLU A 142 -14.08 9.84 -0.22
N PRO A 143 -14.65 9.44 -1.38
CA PRO A 143 -13.84 9.18 -2.54
C PRO A 143 -13.14 10.48 -2.93
N CYS A 144 -11.81 10.44 -3.03
CA CYS A 144 -11.04 11.61 -3.40
C CYS A 144 -11.31 12.09 -4.84
N PHE A 145 -12.02 11.26 -5.63
CA PHE A 145 -12.50 11.55 -6.98
C PHE A 145 -13.98 11.96 -6.98
N LYS A 146 -14.32 13.17 -6.54
CA LYS A 146 -15.65 13.71 -6.83
C LYS A 146 -15.80 13.91 -8.35
N ALA A 147 -17.03 13.87 -8.85
CA ALA A 147 -17.32 13.75 -10.28
C ALA A 147 -16.96 15.00 -11.12
N LYS A 148 -16.51 16.09 -10.50
CA LYS A 148 -16.28 17.39 -11.14
C LYS A 148 -14.80 17.76 -11.11
N ALA A 149 -14.35 18.45 -12.16
CA ALA A 149 -12.96 18.85 -12.37
C ALA A 149 -12.42 19.85 -11.30
N ASP A 150 -13.32 20.53 -10.59
CA ASP A 150 -12.97 21.50 -9.54
C ASP A 150 -12.73 20.85 -8.17
N ASP A 151 -13.18 19.60 -7.97
CA ASP A 151 -13.06 18.92 -6.69
C ASP A 151 -11.71 18.21 -6.61
N CYS A 152 -10.70 18.93 -6.12
CA CYS A 152 -9.45 18.31 -5.73
C CYS A 152 -9.65 17.37 -4.53
N CYS A 153 -8.87 16.29 -4.46
CA CYS A 153 -8.74 15.45 -3.28
C CYS A 153 -8.59 16.34 -2.03
N HIS A 154 -9.54 16.23 -1.09
CA HIS A 154 -9.54 17.02 0.14
C HIS A 154 -8.43 16.61 1.11
N ASP A 155 -7.85 15.44 0.91
CA ASP A 155 -6.80 14.88 1.76
C ASP A 155 -5.42 14.92 1.06
N ARG A 156 -4.89 16.13 0.86
CA ARG A 156 -3.59 16.32 0.17
C ARG A 156 -2.39 15.73 0.92
N ALA A 157 -2.51 15.40 2.20
CA ALA A 157 -1.41 14.90 3.03
C ALA A 157 -1.52 13.39 3.34
N GLY A 158 -2.74 12.82 3.36
CA GLY A 158 -2.99 11.41 3.70
C GLY A 158 -3.58 10.54 2.59
N CYS A 159 -3.81 11.08 1.39
CA CYS A 159 -4.39 10.30 0.30
C CYS A 159 -3.40 9.25 -0.24
N HIS A 160 -3.68 7.98 0.05
CA HIS A 160 -2.92 6.85 -0.51
C HIS A 160 -2.89 6.87 -2.05
N TRP A 161 -3.89 7.49 -2.70
CA TRP A 161 -4.05 7.56 -4.16
C TRP A 161 -3.46 8.82 -4.81
N ASP A 162 -2.71 9.67 -4.10
CA ASP A 162 -2.27 11.01 -4.57
C ASP A 162 -1.65 11.02 -5.99
N THR A 163 -0.79 10.05 -6.31
CA THR A 163 -0.15 10.00 -7.65
C THR A 163 -1.18 9.82 -8.78
N GLU A 164 -2.20 9.00 -8.53
CA GLU A 164 -3.25 8.72 -9.51
C GLU A 164 -4.28 9.86 -9.56
N CYS A 165 -4.56 10.47 -8.41
CA CYS A 165 -5.30 11.74 -8.33
C CYS A 165 -4.66 12.81 -9.22
N ARG A 166 -3.33 13.00 -9.13
CA ARG A 166 -2.61 14.00 -9.94
C ARG A 166 -2.67 13.73 -11.44
N LYS A 167 -2.56 12.47 -11.87
CA LYS A 167 -2.65 12.09 -13.29
C LYS A 167 -4.03 12.40 -13.89
N LEU A 168 -5.08 12.07 -13.16
CA LEU A 168 -6.46 12.31 -13.61
C LEU A 168 -6.81 13.79 -13.68
N VAL A 169 -6.38 14.59 -12.70
CA VAL A 169 -6.54 16.06 -12.74
C VAL A 169 -5.81 16.66 -13.95
N ALA A 170 -4.63 16.14 -14.30
CA ALA A 170 -3.90 16.58 -15.48
C ALA A 170 -4.63 16.25 -16.80
N GLU A 171 -5.35 15.12 -16.86
CA GLU A 171 -6.16 14.74 -18.02
C GLU A 171 -7.42 15.61 -18.18
N TRP A 172 -8.08 15.99 -17.06
CA TRP A 172 -9.27 16.86 -17.09
C TRP A 172 -8.97 18.32 -17.44
N ARG A 173 -7.75 18.81 -17.20
CA ARG A 173 -7.34 20.18 -17.47
C ARG A 173 -6.68 20.38 -18.85
N ARG A 174 -6.73 19.35 -19.70
CA ARG A 174 -6.21 19.40 -21.06
C ARG A 174 -7.27 19.91 -22.02
#